data_AF-A0A1H2GPK1-F1
#
_entry.id   AF-A0A1H2GPK1-F1
#
_cell.length_a   1.000
_cell.length_b   1.000
_cell.length_c   1.000
_cell.angle_alpha   90.00
_cell.angle_beta   90.00
_cell.angle_gamma   90.00
#
_symmetry.space_group_name_H-M   'P 1'
#
loop_
_entity.id
_entity.type
_entity.pdbx_description
1 polymer ?
#
loop_
_entity_poly.entity_id
_entity_poly.type
_entity_poly.pdbx_seq_one_letter_code
_entity_poly.pdbx_strand_id
1 'polypeptide(L)' 'MAKSNPFTFIQQVRSETSKVTWPTRRETAVTTVMVFIMVFLAAIFFLLADWLMGQGIGWLLGVAG' A
#
# COMPACT_ATOMS: atom_id res chain seq x y z
N MET A 1 14.81 -4.69 41.35
CA MET A 1 13.81 -4.94 40.29
C MET A 1 12.55 -4.16 40.60
N ALA A 2 11.95 -3.54 39.58
CA ALA A 2 10.68 -2.79 39.62
C ALA A 2 10.62 -1.57 40.57
N LYS A 3 11.20 -0.45 40.13
CA LYS A 3 10.51 0.85 40.30
C LYS A 3 10.24 1.36 38.89
N SER A 4 9.11 0.94 38.32
CA SER A 4 8.47 1.67 37.23
C SER A 4 8.08 3.04 37.80
N ASN A 5 9.06 3.93 37.92
CA ASN A 5 8.83 5.30 38.32
C ASN A 5 8.09 5.94 37.14
N PRO A 6 6.79 6.26 37.26
CA PRO A 6 6.01 6.80 36.15
C PRO A 6 6.66 8.07 35.56
N PHE A 7 7.48 8.76 36.36
CA PHE A 7 8.27 9.91 35.93
C PHE A 7 9.37 9.56 34.91
N THR A 8 10.07 8.43 35.07
CA THR A 8 11.11 8.00 34.11
C THR A 8 10.48 7.44 32.83
N PHE A 9 9.29 6.84 32.93
CA PHE A 9 8.54 6.36 31.76
C PHE A 9 8.08 7.53 30.87
N ILE A 10 7.57 8.63 31.44
CA ILE A 10 7.20 9.82 30.67
C ILE A 10 8.42 10.44 29.98
N GLN A 11 9.59 10.44 30.63
CA GLN A 11 10.84 10.91 30.02
C GLN A 11 11.28 10.02 28.86
N GLN A 12 11.17 8.69 28.99
CA GLN A 12 11.43 7.76 27.90
C GLN A 12 10.45 7.94 26.73
N VAL A 13 9.15 8.06 27.00
CA VAL A 13 8.14 8.30 25.95
C VAL A 13 8.43 9.61 25.22
N ARG A 14 8.75 10.71 25.92
CA ARG A 14 9.14 11.97 25.27
C ARG A 14 10.39 11.81 24.40
N SER A 15 11.37 11.01 24.85
CA SER A 15 12.60 10.72 24.10
C SER A 15 12.39 9.80 22.90
N GLU A 16 11.36 8.95 22.88
CA GLU A 16 11.01 8.12 21.72
C GLU A 16 10.09 8.88 20.76
N THR A 17 9.18 9.69 21.28
CA THR A 17 8.29 10.55 20.47
C THR A 17 9.08 11.58 19.66
N SER A 18 10.25 12.05 20.14
CA SER A 18 11.10 12.95 19.37
C SER A 18 11.80 12.29 18.18
N LYS A 19 11.87 10.95 18.14
CA LYS A 19 12.40 10.18 16.99
C LYS A 19 11.33 9.97 15.91
N VAL A 20 10.07 10.27 16.20
CA VAL A 20 8.97 10.22 15.23
C VAL A 20 9.13 11.41 14.29
N THR A 21 9.85 11.17 13.19
CA THR A 21 9.96 12.13 12.10
C THR A 21 8.72 11.98 11.22
N TRP A 22 7.87 12.99 11.23
CA TRP A 22 6.72 13.01 10.33
C TRP A 22 7.21 13.33 8.91
N PRO A 23 6.77 12.56 7.91
CA PRO A 23 7.18 12.77 6.54
C PRO A 23 6.73 14.14 6.06
N THR A 24 7.58 14.79 5.27
CA THR A 24 7.22 16.07 4.66
C THR A 24 6.16 15.85 3.57
N ARG A 25 5.32 16.86 3.29
CA ARG A 25 4.29 16.75 2.24
C ARG A 25 4.86 16.32 0.88
N ARG A 26 6.14 16.64 0.62
CA ARG A 26 6.87 16.24 -0.60
C ARG A 26 7.17 14.74 -0.60
N GLU A 27 7.63 14.19 0.52
CA GLU A 27 7.88 12.74 0.65
C GLU A 27 6.60 11.92 0.56
N THR A 28 5.50 12.39 1.18
CA THR A 28 4.19 11.74 1.04
C THR A 28 3.72 11.73 -0.41
N ALA A 29 3.92 12.83 -1.15
CA ALA A 29 3.54 12.90 -2.56
C ALA A 29 4.37 11.93 -3.41
N VAL A 30 5.70 11.88 -3.22
CA VAL A 30 6.58 10.98 -3.98
C VAL A 30 6.23 9.51 -3.72
N THR A 31 6.04 9.13 -2.46
CA THR A 31 5.64 7.76 -2.10
C THR A 31 4.26 7.39 -2.65
N THR A 32 3.31 8.32 -2.65
CA THR A 32 1.98 8.11 -3.25
C THR A 32 2.06 7.90 -4.77
N VAL A 33 2.87 8.69 -5.48
CA VAL A 33 3.06 8.56 -6.93
C VAL A 33 3.66 7.19 -7.29
N MET A 34 4.64 6.73 -6.50
CA MET A 34 5.24 5.40 -6.72
C MET A 34 4.19 4.28 -6.62
N VAL A 35 3.30 4.34 -5.64
CA VAL A 35 2.20 3.37 -5.48
C VAL A 35 1.21 3.49 -6.65
N PHE A 36 0.88 4.71 -7.07
CA PHE A 36 -0.01 4.95 -8.19
C PHE A 36 0.49 4.32 -9.49
N ILE A 37 1.80 4.40 -9.77
CA ILE A 37 2.40 3.78 -10.96
C ILE A 37 2.23 2.26 -10.91
N MET A 38 2.53 1.64 -9.77
CA MET A 38 2.37 0.18 -9.60
C MET A 38 0.91 -0.26 -9.81
N VAL A 39 -0.04 0.47 -9.20
CA VAL A 39 -1.46 0.17 -9.34
C VAL A 39 -1.94 0.36 -10.79
N PHE A 40 -1.46 1.41 -11.46
CA PHE A 40 -1.79 1.68 -12.86
C PHE A 40 -1.31 0.55 -13.78
N LEU A 41 -0.08 0.06 -13.59
CA LEU A 41 0.45 -1.08 -14.34
C LEU A 41 -0.34 -2.36 -14.07
N ALA A 42 -0.65 -2.64 -12.80
CA ALA A 42 -1.47 -3.79 -12.43
C ALA A 42 -2.89 -3.72 -13.03
N ALA A 43 -3.51 -2.53 -13.04
CA ALA A 43 -4.83 -2.31 -13.63
C ALA A 43 -4.84 -2.58 -15.14
N ILE A 44 -3.82 -2.12 -15.88
CA ILE A 44 -3.68 -2.44 -17.31
C ILE A 44 -3.52 -3.94 -17.53
N PHE A 45 -2.69 -4.60 -16.72
CA PHE A 45 -2.49 -6.04 -16.81
C PHE A 45 -3.80 -6.82 -16.61
N PHE A 46 -4.55 -6.50 -15.54
CA PHE A 46 -5.84 -7.14 -15.29
C PHE A 46 -6.84 -6.87 -16.41
N LEU A 47 -6.95 -5.62 -16.87
CA LEU A 47 -7.85 -5.27 -17.97
C LEU A 47 -7.58 -6.07 -19.26
N LEU A 48 -6.30 -6.26 -19.61
CA LEU A 48 -5.93 -7.10 -20.75
C LEU A 48 -6.26 -8.58 -20.52
N ALA A 49 -6.02 -9.08 -19.31
CA ALA A 49 -6.34 -10.45 -18.94
C ALA A 49 -7.85 -10.72 -18.99
N ASP A 50 -8.66 -9.80 -18.44
CA ASP A 50 -10.11 -9.87 -18.44
C ASP A 50 -10.66 -9.84 -19.88
N TRP A 51 -10.10 -9.00 -20.76
CA TRP A 51 -10.49 -8.95 -22.16
C TRP A 51 -10.16 -10.26 -22.90
N LEU A 52 -8.97 -10.80 -22.67
CA LEU A 52 -8.54 -12.06 -23.26
C LEU A 52 -9.39 -13.24 -22.77
N MET A 53 -9.68 -13.29 -21.47
CA MET A 53 -10.54 -14.30 -20.88
C MET A 53 -11.97 -14.17 -21.38
N GLY A 54 -12.52 -12.96 -21.47
CA GLY A 54 -13.86 -12.71 -21.99
C GLY A 54 -14.02 -13.20 -23.43
N GLN A 55 -13.05 -12.90 -24.30
CA GLN A 55 -13.05 -13.41 -25.68
C GLN A 55 -12.86 -14.94 -25.71
N GLY A 56 -11.95 -15.49 -24.91
CA GLY A 56 -11.73 -16.94 -24.84
C GLY A 56 -12.94 -17.72 -24.36
N ILE A 57 -13.63 -17.22 -23.33
CA ILE A 57 -14.88 -17.80 -22.81
C ILE A 57 -16.01 -17.65 -23.84
N GLY A 58 -16.11 -16.49 -24.52
CA GLY A 58 -17.07 -16.27 -25.59
C GLY A 58 -16.89 -17.25 -26.75
N TRP A 59 -15.65 -17.54 -27.14
CA TRP A 59 -15.34 -18.56 -28.16
C TRP A 59 -15.67 -19.97 -27.67
N LEU A 60 -15.36 -20.31 -26.42
CA LEU A 60 -15.68 -21.63 -25.84
C LEU A 60 -17.19 -21.87 -25.73
N LEU A 61 -17.95 -20.88 -25.27
CA LEU A 61 -19.41 -20.98 -25.16
C LEU A 61 -20.09 -20.93 -26.53
N GLY A 62 -19.57 -20.16 -27.48
CA GLY A 62 -20.05 -20.12 -28.86
C GLY A 62 -19.69 -21.36 -29.70
N VAL A 63 -18.72 -22.16 -29.26
CA VAL A 63 -18.40 -23.49 -29.82
C VAL A 63 -19.20 -24.61 -29.12
N ALA A 64 -19.66 -24.36 -27.89
CA ALA A 64 -20.43 -25.32 -27.09
C ALA A 64 -21.97 -25.18 -27.24
N GLY A 65 -22.46 -24.12 -27.91
CA GLY A 65 -23.86 -23.95 -28.32
C GLY A 65 -24.00 -24.07 -29.83
#